data_AF-A0A958FSH9-F1
#
_entry.id   AF-A0A958FSH9-F1
#
_cell.length_a   1.000
_cell.length_b   1.000
_cell.length_c   1.000
_cell.angle_alpha   90.00
_cell.angle_beta   90.00
_cell.angle_gamma   90.00
#
_symmetry.space_group_name_H-M   'P 1'
#
loop_
_entity.id
_entity.type
_entity.pdbx_description
1 polymer ?
#
loop_
_entity_poly.entity_id
_entity_poly.type
_entity_poly.pdbx_seq_one_letter_code
_entity_poly.pdbx_strand_id
1 'polypeptide(L)'
;KRQPRNLDELRRRQEFATSSPVGIIREDQGSHSFLYIIIGFMNIFVFLITYRRYKVFRQSVAHSIKKPHGFFINLQERIIIPYKQSLFILVVLALNGALVYSAFLYFYRNHLLADYLLSLIFFTPWLKDWAIRMVWDQTFSIIVSTVSIVLFFYMLALFIKLFSFFGRSRVLFNQALAVTIWAASPFVFLLPLGVFIYSMLLMMKSYWIIIGVLLYFHVWVYLRWVNGARVLTDKLYGRVFLAITFVLLILAGAFGYFYESYYHVLQHGEYLKALKVFWK
;
A
#
# COMPACT_ATOMS: atom_id res chain seq x y z
N LYS A 1 -40.90 -3.72 54.93
CA LYS A 1 -39.51 -3.74 54.41
C LYS A 1 -39.40 -4.80 53.31
N ARG A 2 -39.94 -4.54 52.10
CA ARG A 2 -39.85 -5.45 50.94
C ARG A 2 -38.77 -4.90 50.01
N GLN A 3 -37.62 -5.54 50.01
CA GLN A 3 -36.49 -5.23 49.14
C GLN A 3 -36.87 -5.62 47.69
N PRO A 4 -36.66 -4.77 46.68
CA PRO A 4 -37.26 -5.01 45.37
C PRO A 4 -36.50 -6.10 44.61
N ARG A 5 -37.21 -7.20 44.34
CA ARG A 5 -36.87 -8.33 43.44
C ARG A 5 -36.35 -7.89 42.05
N ASN A 6 -36.52 -6.62 41.70
CA ASN A 6 -36.02 -6.00 40.47
C ASN A 6 -34.49 -5.84 40.40
N LEU A 7 -33.79 -5.68 41.53
CA LEU A 7 -32.33 -5.43 41.49
C LEU A 7 -31.55 -6.68 41.03
N ASP A 8 -31.99 -7.86 41.44
CA ASP A 8 -31.37 -9.13 41.04
C ASP A 8 -31.69 -9.51 39.60
N GLU A 9 -32.86 -9.13 39.08
CA GLU A 9 -33.21 -9.29 37.68
C GLU A 9 -32.44 -8.32 36.78
N LEU A 10 -32.20 -7.09 37.23
CA LEU A 10 -31.37 -6.12 36.52
C LEU A 10 -29.89 -6.56 36.49
N ARG A 11 -29.37 -7.08 37.61
CA ARG A 11 -28.02 -7.69 37.65
C ARG A 11 -27.92 -8.90 36.73
N ARG A 12 -28.89 -9.82 36.76
CA ARG A 12 -28.89 -10.98 35.85
C ARG A 12 -29.01 -10.59 34.39
N ARG A 13 -29.77 -9.54 34.05
CA ARG A 13 -29.82 -9.00 32.69
C ARG A 13 -28.52 -8.33 32.26
N GLN A 14 -27.83 -7.64 33.18
CA GLN A 14 -26.50 -7.09 32.90
C GLN A 14 -25.45 -8.18 32.72
N GLU A 15 -25.46 -9.22 33.57
CA GLU A 15 -24.58 -10.40 33.46
C GLU A 15 -24.85 -11.21 32.18
N PHE A 16 -26.11 -11.34 31.76
CA PHE A 16 -26.45 -11.95 30.47
C PHE A 16 -26.05 -11.07 29.27
N ALA A 17 -26.12 -9.74 29.40
CA ALA A 17 -25.67 -8.82 28.36
C ALA A 17 -24.13 -8.80 28.22
N THR A 18 -23.39 -9.00 29.31
CA THR A 18 -21.91 -9.13 29.28
C THR A 18 -21.43 -10.53 28.91
N SER A 19 -22.18 -11.59 29.24
CA SER A 19 -21.86 -12.98 28.84
C SER A 19 -22.43 -13.40 27.49
N SER A 20 -23.26 -12.56 26.86
CA SER A 20 -23.70 -12.79 25.49
C SER A 20 -22.49 -12.81 24.55
N PRO A 21 -22.38 -13.79 23.63
CA PRO A 21 -21.23 -13.90 22.71
C PRO A 21 -21.04 -12.64 21.84
N VAL A 22 -22.08 -11.83 21.69
CA VAL A 22 -22.05 -10.53 21.00
C VAL A 22 -21.17 -9.49 21.71
N GLY A 23 -21.07 -9.53 23.05
CA GLY A 23 -20.24 -8.59 23.84
C GLY A 23 -18.74 -8.89 23.70
N ILE A 24 -18.38 -10.17 23.80
CA ILE A 24 -17.00 -10.66 23.69
C ILE A 24 -16.42 -10.42 22.28
N ILE A 25 -17.24 -10.61 21.23
CA ILE A 25 -16.84 -10.31 19.84
C ILE A 25 -16.58 -8.81 19.64
N ARG A 26 -17.27 -7.93 20.37
CA ARG A 26 -17.16 -6.48 20.21
C ARG A 26 -15.95 -5.90 20.95
N GLU A 27 -15.56 -6.52 22.07
CA GLU A 27 -14.40 -6.11 22.86
C GLU A 27 -13.07 -6.52 22.20
N ASP A 28 -13.01 -7.72 21.60
CA ASP A 28 -11.84 -8.17 20.81
C ASP A 28 -11.62 -7.28 19.57
N GLN A 29 -12.67 -6.91 18.84
CA GLN A 29 -12.54 -6.06 17.65
C GLN A 29 -12.10 -4.61 17.92
N GLY A 30 -12.31 -4.09 19.14
CA GLY A 30 -11.94 -2.73 19.53
C GLY A 30 -10.43 -2.52 19.65
N SER A 31 -9.71 -3.51 20.17
CA SER A 31 -8.26 -3.46 20.37
C SER A 31 -7.48 -3.44 19.05
N HIS A 32 -7.97 -4.17 18.05
CA HIS A 32 -7.30 -4.36 16.76
C HIS A 32 -7.26 -3.11 15.88
N SER A 33 -8.17 -2.15 16.05
CA SER A 33 -8.16 -0.93 15.22
C SER A 33 -7.14 0.10 15.68
N PHE A 34 -6.75 0.05 16.96
CA PHE A 34 -6.03 1.13 17.63
C PHE A 34 -4.59 1.29 17.10
N LEU A 35 -3.93 0.18 16.75
CA LEU A 35 -2.55 0.20 16.22
C LEU A 35 -2.45 0.98 14.91
N TYR A 36 -3.37 0.76 13.97
CA TYR A 36 -3.41 1.50 12.70
C TYR A 36 -3.59 3.01 12.92
N ILE A 37 -4.48 3.37 13.85
CA ILE A 37 -4.76 4.76 14.19
C ILE A 37 -3.52 5.42 14.80
N ILE A 38 -2.88 4.81 15.80
CA ILE A 38 -1.68 5.36 16.44
C ILE A 38 -0.55 5.56 15.42
N ILE A 39 -0.21 4.50 14.67
CA ILE A 39 0.91 4.53 13.73
C ILE A 39 0.62 5.51 12.58
N GLY A 40 -0.64 5.56 12.11
CA GLY A 40 -1.08 6.53 11.12
C GLY A 40 -0.94 7.97 11.60
N PHE A 41 -1.41 8.27 12.82
CA PHE A 41 -1.25 9.61 13.40
C PHE A 41 0.21 9.96 13.57
N MET A 42 1.02 9.04 14.12
CA MET A 42 2.46 9.23 14.26
C MET A 42 3.12 9.57 12.91
N ASN A 43 2.78 8.85 11.84
CA ASN A 43 3.30 9.11 10.50
C ASN A 43 2.88 10.51 9.97
N ILE A 44 1.62 10.89 10.16
CA ILE A 44 1.13 12.24 9.80
C ILE A 44 1.86 13.32 10.60
N PHE A 45 1.99 13.17 11.92
CA PHE A 45 2.66 14.16 12.76
C PHE A 45 4.12 14.32 12.38
N VAL A 46 4.85 13.23 12.17
CA VAL A 46 6.25 13.25 11.72
C VAL A 46 6.38 13.95 10.37
N PHE A 47 5.47 13.68 9.42
CA PHE A 47 5.42 14.37 8.14
C PHE A 47 5.15 15.87 8.30
N LEU A 48 4.12 16.26 9.07
CA LEU A 48 3.70 17.65 9.26
C LEU A 48 4.77 18.49 9.99
N ILE A 49 5.41 17.93 11.02
CA ILE A 49 6.50 18.59 11.74
C ILE A 49 7.66 18.88 10.78
N THR A 50 8.06 17.89 9.98
CA THR A 50 9.13 18.05 8.97
C THR A 50 8.75 19.05 7.89
N TYR A 51 7.50 18.98 7.39
CA TYR A 51 6.93 19.89 6.41
C TYR A 51 6.92 21.35 6.91
N ARG A 52 6.61 21.56 8.19
CA ARG A 52 6.64 22.89 8.80
C ARG A 52 8.07 23.38 9.07
N ARG A 53 8.95 22.50 9.55
CA ARG A 53 10.31 22.84 10.00
C ARG A 53 11.24 23.20 8.85
N TYR A 54 11.20 22.46 7.73
CA TYR A 54 12.19 22.62 6.66
C TYR A 54 11.60 23.30 5.41
N LYS A 55 11.94 24.59 5.22
CA LYS A 55 11.48 25.40 4.08
C LYS A 55 11.76 24.74 2.71
N VAL A 56 12.97 24.21 2.53
CA VAL A 56 13.40 23.55 1.27
C VAL A 56 12.58 22.29 1.00
N PHE A 57 12.32 21.48 2.02
CA PHE A 57 11.50 20.27 1.88
C PHE A 57 10.07 20.62 1.49
N ARG A 58 9.45 21.61 2.15
CA ARG A 58 8.12 22.13 1.82
C ARG A 58 8.05 22.62 0.38
N GLN A 59 9.01 23.43 -0.04
CA GLN A 59 9.10 23.93 -1.42
C GLN A 59 9.25 22.79 -2.41
N SER A 60 10.05 21.76 -2.10
CA SER A 60 10.24 20.58 -2.93
C SER A 60 8.95 19.76 -3.07
N VAL A 61 8.23 19.50 -1.98
CA VAL A 61 6.92 18.82 -2.00
C VAL A 61 5.93 19.60 -2.86
N ALA A 62 5.76 20.90 -2.58
CA ALA A 62 4.83 21.74 -3.34
C ALA A 62 5.22 21.85 -4.83
N HIS A 63 6.51 21.98 -5.13
CA HIS A 63 7.01 22.08 -6.50
C HIS A 63 6.82 20.76 -7.26
N SER A 64 7.09 19.62 -6.63
CA SER A 64 6.88 18.30 -7.22
C SER A 64 5.41 18.07 -7.59
N ILE A 65 4.48 18.53 -6.76
CA ILE A 65 3.04 18.32 -6.98
C ILE A 65 2.53 19.28 -8.07
N LYS A 66 2.85 20.58 -7.98
CA LYS A 66 2.31 21.61 -8.88
C LYS A 66 2.99 21.66 -10.26
N LYS A 67 4.30 21.41 -10.33
CA LYS A 67 5.11 21.55 -11.55
C LYS A 67 6.06 20.34 -11.72
N PRO A 68 5.51 19.12 -11.94
CA PRO A 68 6.30 17.89 -11.94
C PRO A 68 7.44 17.88 -12.97
N HIS A 69 7.20 18.38 -14.19
CA HIS A 69 8.22 18.39 -15.24
C HIS A 69 9.44 19.25 -14.87
N GLY A 70 9.22 20.51 -14.49
CA GLY A 70 10.30 21.40 -14.06
C GLY A 70 11.03 20.88 -12.82
N PHE A 71 10.30 20.25 -11.90
CA PHE A 71 10.89 19.60 -10.74
C PHE A 71 11.86 18.47 -11.13
N PHE A 72 11.50 17.63 -12.09
CA PHE A 72 12.38 16.54 -12.52
C PHE A 72 13.61 17.03 -13.29
N ILE A 73 13.52 18.12 -14.06
CA ILE A 73 14.69 18.76 -14.68
C ILE A 73 15.66 19.22 -13.60
N ASN A 74 15.16 19.92 -12.59
CA ASN A 74 15.98 20.37 -11.48
C ASN A 74 16.63 19.21 -10.70
N LEU A 75 16.02 18.02 -10.71
CA LEU A 75 16.56 16.81 -10.08
C LEU A 75 17.64 16.15 -10.94
N GLN A 76 17.48 16.16 -12.26
CA GLN A 76 18.50 15.74 -13.23
C GLN A 76 19.75 16.62 -13.11
N GLU A 77 19.56 17.93 -12.98
CA GLU A 77 20.63 18.94 -12.82
C GLU A 77 21.21 19.02 -11.39
N ARG A 78 20.67 18.27 -10.42
CA ARG A 78 21.11 18.23 -9.00
C ARG A 78 20.99 19.55 -8.23
N ILE A 79 20.16 20.47 -8.68
CA ILE A 79 20.13 21.83 -8.13
C ILE A 79 19.40 21.92 -6.78
N ILE A 80 18.45 21.01 -6.48
CA ILE A 80 17.40 21.34 -5.49
C ILE A 80 17.28 20.41 -4.27
N ILE A 81 17.76 19.15 -4.28
CA ILE A 81 17.33 18.20 -3.23
C ILE A 81 18.48 17.46 -2.53
N PRO A 82 18.65 17.67 -1.20
CA PRO A 82 19.55 16.86 -0.41
C PRO A 82 19.00 15.43 -0.26
N TYR A 83 19.87 14.44 -0.48
CA TYR A 83 19.55 13.00 -0.44
C TYR A 83 18.74 12.57 0.80
N LYS A 84 19.06 13.15 1.96
CA LYS A 84 18.37 12.87 3.24
C LYS A 84 16.86 13.17 3.19
N GLN A 85 16.43 14.21 2.48
CA GLN A 85 15.02 14.56 2.35
C GLN A 85 14.25 13.54 1.50
N SER A 86 14.92 12.98 0.48
CA SER A 86 14.33 11.93 -0.36
C SER A 86 14.15 10.63 0.43
N LEU A 87 15.13 10.25 1.27
CA LEU A 87 14.97 9.10 2.15
C LEU A 87 13.86 9.29 3.19
N PHE A 88 13.71 10.50 3.74
CA PHE A 88 12.63 10.79 4.68
C PHE A 88 11.26 10.58 4.05
N ILE A 89 11.01 11.17 2.86
CA ILE A 89 9.71 11.00 2.20
C ILE A 89 9.49 9.55 1.76
N LEU A 90 10.54 8.80 1.38
CA LEU A 90 10.44 7.36 1.11
C LEU A 90 9.89 6.60 2.33
N VAL A 91 10.44 6.83 3.52
CA VAL A 91 9.98 6.16 4.76
C VAL A 91 8.53 6.54 5.07
N VAL A 92 8.16 7.81 4.97
CA VAL A 92 6.78 8.28 5.20
C VAL A 92 5.79 7.61 4.24
N LEU A 93 6.13 7.56 2.95
CA LEU A 93 5.30 6.94 1.92
C LEU A 93 5.21 5.42 2.09
N ALA A 94 6.33 4.77 2.39
CA ALA A 94 6.37 3.32 2.62
C ALA A 94 5.54 2.93 3.83
N LEU A 95 5.66 3.67 4.95
CA LEU A 95 4.86 3.42 6.14
C LEU A 95 3.36 3.67 5.89
N ASN A 96 3.01 4.72 5.13
CA ASN A 96 1.61 4.96 4.78
C ASN A 96 1.02 3.87 3.87
N GLY A 97 1.76 3.47 2.84
CA GLY A 97 1.36 2.36 1.97
C GLY A 97 1.26 1.04 2.75
N ALA A 98 2.15 0.79 3.71
CA ALA A 98 2.11 -0.38 4.57
C ALA A 98 0.88 -0.40 5.48
N LEU A 99 0.49 0.75 6.05
CA LEU A 99 -0.74 0.87 6.83
C LEU A 99 -1.97 0.52 5.99
N VAL A 100 -2.05 1.06 4.78
CA VAL A 100 -3.16 0.77 3.85
C VAL A 100 -3.16 -0.72 3.50
N TYR A 101 -2.04 -1.26 3.05
CA TYR A 101 -1.93 -2.66 2.63
C TYR A 101 -2.21 -3.65 3.77
N SER A 102 -1.60 -3.43 4.94
CA SER A 102 -1.84 -4.24 6.14
C SER A 102 -3.29 -4.20 6.57
N ALA A 103 -3.95 -3.03 6.53
CA ALA A 103 -5.36 -2.92 6.87
C ALA A 103 -6.26 -3.72 5.92
N PHE A 104 -5.95 -3.74 4.62
CA PHE A 104 -6.64 -4.60 3.65
C PHE A 104 -6.46 -6.08 3.95
N LEU A 105 -5.22 -6.53 4.19
CA LEU A 105 -4.93 -7.93 4.54
C LEU A 105 -5.69 -8.35 5.81
N TYR A 106 -5.60 -7.53 6.85
CA TYR A 106 -6.23 -7.81 8.14
C TYR A 106 -7.76 -7.78 8.08
N PHE A 107 -8.35 -6.92 7.24
CA PHE A 107 -9.80 -6.88 7.01
C PHE A 107 -10.31 -8.17 6.33
N TYR A 108 -9.59 -8.68 5.34
CA TYR A 108 -9.98 -9.88 4.60
C TYR A 108 -9.58 -11.21 5.27
N ARG A 109 -8.99 -11.19 6.48
CA ARG A 109 -8.49 -12.39 7.16
C ARG A 109 -9.49 -13.53 7.32
N ASN A 110 -10.77 -13.20 7.50
CA ASN A 110 -11.84 -14.18 7.72
C ASN A 110 -12.56 -14.57 6.42
N HIS A 111 -12.18 -14.00 5.27
CA HIS A 111 -12.86 -14.23 4.02
C HIS A 111 -12.29 -15.47 3.31
N LEU A 112 -13.12 -16.47 3.05
CA LEU A 112 -12.73 -17.73 2.40
C LEU A 112 -11.97 -17.52 1.08
N LEU A 113 -12.41 -16.56 0.26
CA LEU A 113 -11.74 -16.23 -1.00
C LEU A 113 -10.32 -15.68 -0.79
N ALA A 114 -10.09 -14.94 0.30
CA ALA A 114 -8.78 -14.39 0.59
C ALA A 114 -7.82 -15.49 1.03
N ASP A 115 -8.25 -16.42 1.89
CA ASP A 115 -7.44 -17.58 2.30
C ASP A 115 -7.11 -18.50 1.10
N TYR A 116 -8.07 -18.69 0.19
CA TYR A 116 -7.84 -19.42 -1.05
C TYR A 116 -6.82 -18.72 -1.96
N LEU A 117 -6.95 -17.41 -2.18
CA LEU A 117 -5.98 -16.64 -2.96
C LEU A 117 -4.59 -16.65 -2.32
N LEU A 118 -4.50 -16.56 -0.99
CA LEU A 118 -3.24 -16.63 -0.26
C LEU A 118 -2.57 -17.99 -0.47
N SER A 119 -3.36 -19.07 -0.41
CA SER A 119 -2.88 -20.43 -0.66
C SER A 119 -2.44 -20.65 -2.11
N LEU A 120 -3.07 -19.96 -3.07
CA LEU A 120 -2.67 -20.02 -4.48
C LEU A 120 -1.36 -19.24 -4.75
N ILE A 121 -1.16 -18.11 -4.06
CA ILE A 121 0.04 -17.28 -4.22
C ILE A 121 1.24 -17.91 -3.49
N PHE A 122 1.04 -18.42 -2.28
CA PHE A 122 2.09 -18.95 -1.41
C PHE A 122 1.97 -20.47 -1.25
N PHE A 123 2.60 -21.18 -2.18
CA PHE A 123 2.58 -22.64 -2.28
C PHE A 123 3.54 -23.33 -1.28
N THR A 124 4.68 -22.70 -0.97
CA THR A 124 5.67 -23.33 -0.09
C THR A 124 5.22 -23.22 1.36
N PRO A 125 5.28 -24.29 2.17
CA PRO A 125 4.79 -24.27 3.55
C PRO A 125 5.35 -23.12 4.39
N TRP A 126 6.64 -22.80 4.22
CA TRP A 126 7.27 -21.69 4.94
C TRP A 126 6.72 -20.31 4.49
N LEU A 127 6.55 -20.08 3.18
CA LEU A 127 5.98 -18.84 2.67
C LEU A 127 4.51 -18.68 3.09
N LYS A 128 3.76 -19.78 3.11
CA LYS A 128 2.37 -19.78 3.56
C LYS A 128 2.26 -19.42 5.04
N ASP A 129 3.10 -20.00 5.90
CA ASP A 129 3.14 -19.64 7.32
C ASP A 129 3.46 -18.15 7.51
N TRP A 130 4.44 -17.62 6.77
CA TRP A 130 4.75 -16.18 6.78
C TRP A 130 3.59 -15.32 6.32
N ALA A 131 2.91 -15.71 5.24
CA ALA A 131 1.77 -14.97 4.70
C ALA A 131 0.57 -15.00 5.66
N ILE A 132 0.29 -16.14 6.30
CA ILE A 132 -0.72 -16.25 7.35
C ILE A 132 -0.35 -15.34 8.52
N ARG A 133 0.89 -15.39 9.01
CA ARG A 133 1.36 -14.49 10.09
C ARG A 133 1.18 -13.01 9.71
N MET A 134 1.46 -12.62 8.46
CA MET A 134 1.21 -11.25 7.98
C MET A 134 -0.26 -10.85 7.95
N VAL A 135 -1.18 -11.80 7.82
CA VAL A 135 -2.63 -11.52 7.83
C VAL A 135 -3.15 -11.42 9.25
N TRP A 136 -2.63 -12.23 10.17
CA TRP A 136 -3.12 -12.31 11.55
C TRP A 136 -2.44 -11.32 12.50
N ASP A 137 -1.15 -11.02 12.32
CA ASP A 137 -0.39 -10.06 13.14
C ASP A 137 -0.22 -8.73 12.40
N GLN A 138 -0.87 -7.69 12.91
CA GLN A 138 -0.84 -6.33 12.38
C GLN A 138 0.54 -5.69 12.43
N THR A 139 1.27 -5.88 13.53
CA THR A 139 2.58 -5.24 13.72
C THR A 139 3.58 -5.82 12.73
N PHE A 140 3.58 -7.14 12.63
CA PHE A 140 4.40 -7.85 11.66
C PHE A 140 4.05 -7.47 10.22
N SER A 141 2.76 -7.40 9.90
CA SER A 141 2.27 -6.98 8.59
C SER A 141 2.74 -5.59 8.18
N ILE A 142 2.64 -4.60 9.09
CA ILE A 142 3.10 -3.23 8.84
C ILE A 142 4.61 -3.20 8.59
N ILE A 143 5.42 -3.90 9.40
CA ILE A 143 6.88 -3.91 9.25
C ILE A 143 7.28 -4.54 7.92
N VAL A 144 6.79 -5.74 7.63
CA VAL A 144 7.13 -6.47 6.39
C VAL A 144 6.65 -5.70 5.16
N SER A 145 5.45 -5.12 5.20
CA SER A 145 4.93 -4.30 4.11
C SER A 145 5.73 -3.03 3.92
N THR A 146 6.20 -2.38 5.00
CA THR A 146 7.06 -1.19 4.90
C THR A 146 8.37 -1.53 4.20
N VAL A 147 9.05 -2.60 4.63
CA VAL A 147 10.29 -3.06 4.01
C VAL A 147 10.06 -3.45 2.54
N SER A 148 8.98 -4.16 2.25
CA SER A 148 8.62 -4.57 0.90
C SER A 148 8.38 -3.37 -0.03
N ILE A 149 7.69 -2.34 0.46
CA ILE A 149 7.46 -1.10 -0.32
C ILE A 149 8.77 -0.36 -0.51
N VAL A 150 9.63 -0.25 0.51
CA VAL A 150 10.96 0.35 0.33
C VAL A 150 11.75 -0.36 -0.77
N LEU A 151 11.82 -1.70 -0.72
CA LEU A 151 12.47 -2.50 -1.75
C LEU A 151 11.84 -2.30 -3.14
N PHE A 152 10.52 -2.16 -3.21
CA PHE A 152 9.81 -1.86 -4.45
C PHE A 152 10.25 -0.51 -5.05
N PHE A 153 10.46 0.54 -4.26
CA PHE A 153 11.01 1.80 -4.74
C PHE A 153 12.45 1.66 -5.27
N TYR A 154 13.30 0.85 -4.62
CA TYR A 154 14.64 0.54 -5.13
C TYR A 154 14.58 -0.23 -6.45
N MET A 155 13.65 -1.18 -6.58
CA MET A 155 13.42 -1.93 -7.82
C MET A 155 12.95 -1.01 -8.95
N LEU A 156 12.01 -0.10 -8.70
CA LEU A 156 11.60 0.91 -9.68
C LEU A 156 12.76 1.83 -10.10
N ALA A 157 13.59 2.25 -9.16
CA ALA A 157 14.80 3.01 -9.48
C ALA A 157 15.78 2.21 -10.36
N LEU A 158 15.89 0.90 -10.11
CA LEU A 158 16.69 -0.01 -10.93
C LEU A 158 16.15 -0.08 -12.36
N PHE A 159 14.83 -0.12 -12.56
CA PHE A 159 14.25 -0.07 -13.92
C PHE A 159 14.66 1.19 -14.67
N ILE A 160 14.57 2.37 -14.06
CA ILE A 160 15.04 3.62 -14.69
C ILE A 160 16.53 3.51 -15.06
N LYS A 161 17.36 2.98 -14.16
CA LYS A 161 18.80 2.81 -14.41
C LYS A 161 19.06 1.84 -15.56
N LEU A 162 18.33 0.72 -15.63
CA LEU A 162 18.41 -0.24 -16.72
C LEU A 162 18.07 0.41 -18.06
N PHE A 163 16.99 1.22 -18.11
CA PHE A 163 16.62 1.97 -19.31
C PHE A 163 17.64 3.05 -19.71
N SER A 164 18.39 3.60 -18.74
CA SER A 164 19.46 4.56 -19.00
C SER A 164 20.64 3.93 -19.75
N PHE A 165 20.94 2.64 -19.55
CA PHE A 165 22.03 1.96 -20.27
C PHE A 165 21.78 1.87 -21.78
N PHE A 166 20.51 1.78 -22.19
CA PHE A 166 20.12 1.83 -23.61
C PHE A 166 20.14 3.25 -24.19
N GLY A 167 20.75 4.22 -23.51
CA GLY A 167 20.85 5.61 -23.94
C GLY A 167 22.25 6.17 -23.72
N ARG A 168 22.49 7.38 -24.22
CA ARG A 168 23.74 8.12 -23.96
C ARG A 168 23.77 8.80 -22.57
N SER A 169 22.62 8.89 -21.90
CA SER A 169 22.51 9.52 -20.57
C SER A 169 23.15 8.63 -19.50
N ARG A 170 24.07 9.22 -18.70
CA ARG A 170 24.70 8.57 -17.55
C ARG A 170 23.93 8.94 -16.28
N VAL A 171 22.80 8.27 -16.05
CA VAL A 171 21.98 8.49 -14.85
C VAL A 171 22.60 7.76 -13.65
N LEU A 172 22.90 8.48 -12.57
CA LEU A 172 23.30 7.84 -11.31
C LEU A 172 22.10 7.18 -10.63
N PHE A 173 22.34 6.06 -9.95
CA PHE A 173 21.29 5.35 -9.21
C PHE A 173 20.57 6.24 -8.19
N ASN A 174 21.32 7.11 -7.50
CA ASN A 174 20.75 8.05 -6.52
C ASN A 174 19.77 9.05 -7.18
N GLN A 175 19.99 9.42 -8.44
CA GLN A 175 19.07 10.30 -9.19
C GLN A 175 17.81 9.53 -9.61
N ALA A 176 17.97 8.30 -10.10
CA ALA A 176 16.85 7.42 -10.43
C ALA A 176 15.97 7.12 -9.20
N LEU A 177 16.59 6.89 -8.05
CA LEU A 177 15.90 6.69 -6.78
C LEU A 177 15.15 7.95 -6.35
N ALA A 178 15.80 9.12 -6.40
CA ALA A 178 15.15 10.38 -6.08
C ALA A 178 13.94 10.65 -7.01
N VAL A 179 14.09 10.46 -8.32
CA VAL A 179 12.96 10.61 -9.26
C VAL A 179 11.81 9.67 -8.90
N THR A 180 12.11 8.41 -8.60
CA THR A 180 11.08 7.41 -8.23
C THR A 180 10.33 7.82 -6.97
N ILE A 181 11.06 8.25 -5.95
CA ILE A 181 10.50 8.73 -4.68
C ILE A 181 9.60 9.95 -4.90
N TRP A 182 10.08 10.97 -5.62
CA TRP A 182 9.34 12.21 -5.83
C TRP A 182 8.22 12.10 -6.88
N ALA A 183 8.27 11.10 -7.75
CA ALA A 183 7.14 10.74 -8.59
C ALA A 183 5.93 10.29 -7.76
N ALA A 184 6.19 9.58 -6.66
CA ALA A 184 5.19 9.11 -5.70
C ALA A 184 4.72 10.16 -4.68
N SER A 185 5.20 11.41 -4.76
CA SER A 185 4.79 12.47 -3.84
C SER A 185 3.28 12.73 -3.75
N PRO A 186 2.43 12.50 -4.78
CA PRO A 186 0.98 12.61 -4.63
C PRO A 186 0.39 11.69 -3.55
N PHE A 187 1.03 10.57 -3.23
CA PHE A 187 0.56 9.69 -2.15
C PHE A 187 0.61 10.34 -0.77
N VAL A 188 1.29 11.48 -0.61
CA VAL A 188 1.20 12.31 0.61
C VAL A 188 -0.25 12.69 0.92
N PHE A 189 -1.11 12.87 -0.09
CA PHE A 189 -2.53 13.16 0.12
C PHE A 189 -3.31 11.99 0.73
N LEU A 190 -2.77 10.77 0.66
CA LEU A 190 -3.35 9.58 1.29
C LEU A 190 -2.86 9.36 2.74
N LEU A 191 -2.05 10.27 3.29
CA LEU A 191 -1.62 10.14 4.69
C LEU A 191 -2.79 10.03 5.68
N PRO A 192 -3.85 10.89 5.59
CA PRO A 192 -5.04 10.75 6.42
C PRO A 192 -5.78 9.43 6.21
N LEU A 193 -5.76 8.88 4.99
CA LEU A 193 -6.41 7.60 4.70
C LEU A 193 -5.78 6.48 5.54
N GLY A 194 -4.45 6.48 5.73
CA GLY A 194 -3.76 5.47 6.55
C GLY A 194 -4.23 5.40 8.00
N VAL A 195 -4.75 6.50 8.57
CA VAL A 195 -5.31 6.52 9.94
C VAL A 195 -6.67 5.83 9.99
N PHE A 196 -7.53 6.12 9.01
CA PHE A 196 -8.94 5.73 9.04
C PHE A 196 -9.26 4.50 8.20
N ILE A 197 -8.31 3.97 7.44
CA ILE A 197 -8.56 2.93 6.42
C ILE A 197 -9.28 1.71 6.98
N TYR A 198 -8.82 1.15 8.10
CA TYR A 198 -9.43 -0.03 8.69
C TYR A 198 -10.86 0.25 9.19
N SER A 199 -11.04 1.38 9.89
CA SER A 199 -12.36 1.82 10.35
C SER A 199 -13.33 2.09 9.18
N MET A 200 -12.84 2.69 8.10
CA MET A 200 -13.62 2.92 6.88
C MET A 200 -14.03 1.60 6.23
N LEU A 201 -13.13 0.61 6.15
CA LEU A 201 -13.44 -0.71 5.60
C LEU A 201 -14.54 -1.43 6.39
N LEU A 202 -14.58 -1.27 7.73
CA LEU A 202 -15.63 -1.85 8.57
C LEU A 202 -16.99 -1.14 8.43
N MET A 203 -16.99 0.18 8.27
CA MET A 203 -18.23 0.97 8.22
C MET A 203 -18.87 1.02 6.82
N MET A 204 -18.06 0.91 5.77
CA MET A 204 -18.55 1.04 4.39
C MET A 204 -19.12 -0.27 3.88
N LYS A 205 -20.38 -0.24 3.41
CA LYS A 205 -21.01 -1.37 2.71
C LYS A 205 -20.35 -1.71 1.36
N SER A 206 -19.63 -0.74 0.77
CA SER A 206 -19.00 -0.87 -0.55
C SER A 206 -17.56 -0.36 -0.52
N TYR A 207 -16.61 -1.25 -0.75
CA TYR A 207 -15.17 -0.96 -0.80
C TYR A 207 -14.71 -0.43 -2.17
N TRP A 208 -15.59 -0.42 -3.18
CA TRP A 208 -15.27 0.01 -4.55
C TRP A 208 -14.78 1.46 -4.63
N ILE A 209 -15.30 2.35 -3.78
CA ILE A 209 -14.87 3.76 -3.74
C ILE A 209 -13.41 3.86 -3.28
N ILE A 210 -13.03 3.12 -2.23
CA ILE A 210 -11.65 3.11 -1.72
C ILE A 210 -10.70 2.57 -2.81
N ILE A 211 -11.09 1.46 -3.45
CA ILE A 211 -10.31 0.88 -4.57
C ILE A 211 -10.17 1.90 -5.71
N GLY A 212 -11.24 2.58 -6.09
CA GLY A 212 -11.21 3.60 -7.15
C GLY A 212 -10.27 4.77 -6.82
N VAL A 213 -10.30 5.27 -5.58
CA VAL A 213 -9.38 6.32 -5.11
C VAL A 213 -7.94 5.83 -5.15
N LEU A 214 -7.66 4.64 -4.63
CA LEU A 214 -6.30 4.07 -4.67
C LEU A 214 -5.83 3.90 -6.11
N LEU A 215 -6.67 3.35 -7.00
CA LEU A 215 -6.34 3.16 -8.41
C LEU A 215 -6.02 4.49 -9.09
N TYR A 216 -6.82 5.53 -8.85
CA TYR A 216 -6.57 6.87 -9.37
C TYR A 216 -5.16 7.37 -9.00
N PHE A 217 -4.77 7.25 -7.73
CA PHE A 217 -3.44 7.67 -7.29
C PHE A 217 -2.32 6.80 -7.88
N HIS A 218 -2.52 5.49 -8.02
CA HIS A 218 -1.54 4.60 -8.65
C HIS A 218 -1.30 4.96 -10.12
N VAL A 219 -2.37 5.20 -10.88
CA VAL A 219 -2.27 5.65 -12.29
C VAL A 219 -1.57 7.01 -12.37
N TRP A 220 -1.91 7.94 -11.48
CA TRP A 220 -1.28 9.25 -11.45
C TRP A 220 0.23 9.16 -11.16
N VAL A 221 0.63 8.37 -10.17
CA VAL A 221 2.04 8.14 -9.83
C VAL A 221 2.77 7.43 -10.97
N TYR A 222 2.13 6.46 -11.62
CA TYR A 222 2.71 5.76 -12.78
C TYR A 222 3.04 6.74 -13.92
N LEU A 223 2.09 7.59 -14.31
CA LEU A 223 2.31 8.59 -15.37
C LEU A 223 3.40 9.60 -14.98
N ARG A 224 3.46 10.00 -13.70
CA ARG A 224 4.53 10.87 -13.18
C ARG A 224 5.90 10.18 -13.19
N TRP A 225 5.94 8.89 -12.86
CA TRP A 225 7.17 8.10 -12.86
C TRP A 225 7.74 7.94 -14.27
N VAL A 226 6.88 7.65 -15.25
CA VAL A 226 7.27 7.64 -16.68
C VAL A 226 7.79 9.01 -17.11
N ASN A 227 7.12 10.11 -16.72
CA ASN A 227 7.60 11.45 -17.03
C ASN A 227 8.95 11.77 -16.37
N GLY A 228 9.18 11.32 -15.14
CA GLY A 228 10.48 11.46 -14.47
C GLY A 228 11.59 10.66 -15.17
N ALA A 229 11.30 9.42 -15.58
CA ALA A 229 12.22 8.59 -16.36
C ALA A 229 12.54 9.20 -17.72
N ARG A 230 11.54 9.80 -18.38
CA ARG A 230 11.71 10.54 -19.64
C ARG A 230 12.69 11.69 -19.48
N VAL A 231 12.51 12.52 -18.46
CA VAL A 231 13.38 13.68 -18.20
C VAL A 231 14.82 13.22 -17.95
N LEU A 232 15.04 12.22 -17.10
CA LEU A 232 16.39 11.69 -16.82
C LEU A 232 17.12 11.11 -18.03
N THR A 233 16.37 10.53 -18.98
CA THR A 233 16.95 9.82 -20.13
C THR A 233 17.01 10.66 -21.39
N ASP A 234 16.52 11.91 -21.36
CA ASP A 234 16.40 12.81 -22.50
C ASP A 234 15.72 12.17 -23.73
N LYS A 235 14.75 11.26 -23.49
CA LYS A 235 14.02 10.53 -24.53
C LYS A 235 12.60 11.07 -24.73
N LEU A 236 11.96 10.70 -25.83
CA LEU A 236 10.56 11.02 -26.10
C LEU A 236 9.63 10.27 -25.12
N TYR A 237 8.59 10.95 -24.63
CA TYR A 237 7.62 10.39 -23.67
C TYR A 237 7.05 9.05 -24.16
N GLY A 238 6.58 9.00 -25.42
CA GLY A 238 5.98 7.79 -25.98
C GLY A 238 6.93 6.59 -26.02
N ARG A 239 8.22 6.80 -26.30
CA ARG A 239 9.21 5.71 -26.31
C ARG A 239 9.45 5.15 -24.90
N VAL A 240 9.58 6.03 -23.91
CA VAL A 240 9.79 5.62 -22.52
C VAL A 240 8.55 4.94 -21.96
N PHE A 241 7.36 5.51 -22.22
CA PHE A 241 6.08 4.92 -21.82
C PHE A 241 5.90 3.52 -22.41
N LEU A 242 6.07 3.36 -23.72
CA LEU A 242 5.93 2.05 -24.37
C LEU A 242 6.97 1.05 -23.87
N ALA A 243 8.24 1.46 -23.74
CA ALA A 243 9.30 0.55 -23.29
C ALA A 243 9.07 0.07 -21.85
N ILE A 244 8.74 0.98 -20.92
CA ILE A 244 8.43 0.64 -19.53
C ILE A 244 7.19 -0.26 -19.46
N THR A 245 6.10 0.13 -20.14
CA THR A 245 4.85 -0.63 -20.14
C THR A 245 5.06 -2.02 -20.73
N PHE A 246 5.82 -2.12 -21.82
CA PHE A 246 6.12 -3.39 -22.48
C PHE A 246 6.94 -4.32 -21.58
N VAL A 247 7.97 -3.80 -20.90
CA VAL A 247 8.73 -4.59 -19.93
C VAL A 247 7.86 -5.05 -18.76
N LEU A 248 6.99 -4.18 -18.24
CA LEU A 248 6.05 -4.56 -17.17
C LEU A 248 5.06 -5.65 -17.64
N LEU A 249 4.57 -5.55 -18.88
CA LEU A 249 3.69 -6.56 -19.47
C LEU A 249 4.40 -7.90 -19.70
N ILE A 250 5.65 -7.90 -20.17
CA ILE A 250 6.45 -9.12 -20.28
C ILE A 250 6.66 -9.75 -18.91
N LEU A 251 7.02 -8.96 -17.89
CA LEU A 251 7.21 -9.48 -16.55
C LEU A 251 5.91 -10.04 -15.97
N ALA A 252 4.79 -9.33 -16.14
CA ALA A 252 3.47 -9.82 -15.73
C ALA A 252 3.05 -11.09 -16.48
N GLY A 253 3.32 -11.16 -17.78
CA GLY A 253 3.03 -12.32 -18.62
C GLY A 253 3.93 -13.52 -18.28
N ALA A 254 5.23 -13.31 -18.07
CA ALA A 254 6.16 -14.33 -17.66
C ALA A 254 5.83 -14.87 -16.26
N PHE A 255 5.47 -13.98 -15.33
CA PHE A 255 4.97 -14.37 -14.02
C PHE A 255 3.66 -15.16 -14.13
N GLY A 256 2.70 -14.67 -14.92
CA GLY A 256 1.44 -15.38 -15.17
C GLY A 256 1.64 -16.76 -15.80
N TYR A 257 2.53 -16.88 -16.78
CA TYR A 257 2.87 -18.16 -17.43
C TYR A 257 3.59 -19.11 -16.46
N PHE A 258 4.54 -18.60 -15.67
CA PHE A 258 5.20 -19.38 -14.64
C PHE A 258 4.17 -19.91 -13.62
N TYR A 259 3.22 -19.08 -13.20
CA TYR A 259 2.15 -19.52 -12.31
C TYR A 259 1.22 -20.54 -12.97
N GLU A 260 0.85 -20.36 -14.23
CA GLU A 260 0.00 -21.32 -14.95
C GLU A 260 0.70 -22.66 -15.15
N SER A 261 1.97 -22.65 -15.57
CA SER A 261 2.74 -23.85 -15.88
C SER A 261 3.02 -24.72 -14.65
N TYR A 262 3.08 -24.13 -13.45
CA TYR A 262 3.31 -24.87 -12.21
C TYR A 262 2.02 -25.18 -11.44
N TYR A 263 0.99 -24.34 -11.55
CA TYR A 263 -0.18 -24.39 -10.64
C TYR A 263 -1.54 -24.54 -11.34
N HIS A 264 -1.60 -24.61 -12.67
CA HIS A 264 -2.86 -24.74 -13.43
C HIS A 264 -3.96 -23.78 -12.92
N VAL A 265 -3.61 -22.50 -12.82
CA VAL A 265 -4.46 -21.46 -12.24
C VAL A 265 -5.75 -21.29 -13.03
N LEU A 266 -5.72 -21.47 -14.35
CA LEU A 266 -6.91 -21.44 -15.21
C LEU A 266 -7.93 -22.51 -14.83
N GLN A 267 -7.49 -23.72 -14.47
CA GLN A 267 -8.38 -24.81 -14.04
C GLN A 267 -9.03 -24.50 -12.68
N HIS A 268 -8.27 -23.89 -11.76
CA HIS A 268 -8.79 -23.42 -10.48
C HIS A 268 -9.80 -22.27 -10.66
N GLY A 269 -9.61 -21.42 -11.67
CA GLY A 269 -10.55 -20.37 -12.06
C GLY A 269 -11.87 -20.93 -12.59
N GLU A 270 -11.83 -22.02 -13.37
CA GLU A 270 -13.04 -22.73 -13.83
C GLU A 270 -13.79 -23.39 -12.67
N TYR A 271 -13.08 -24.00 -11.72
CA TYR A 271 -13.67 -24.56 -10.50
C TYR A 271 -14.41 -23.50 -9.67
N LEU A 272 -13.83 -22.31 -9.48
CA LEU A 272 -14.50 -21.21 -8.78
C LEU A 272 -15.72 -20.67 -9.54
N LYS A 273 -15.70 -20.66 -10.87
CA LYS A 273 -16.87 -20.31 -11.69
C LYS A 273 -17.97 -21.36 -11.52
N ALA A 274 -17.63 -22.65 -11.52
CA ALA A 274 -18.57 -23.74 -11.28
C ALA A 274 -19.20 -23.66 -9.87
N LEU A 275 -18.41 -23.32 -8.85
CA LEU A 275 -18.89 -23.16 -7.47
C LEU A 275 -19.83 -21.95 -7.29
N LYS A 276 -19.57 -20.84 -8.00
CA LYS A 276 -20.48 -19.67 -8.04
C LYS A 276 -21.80 -19.97 -8.77
N VAL A 277 -21.81 -20.86 -9.75
CA VAL A 277 -23.04 -21.33 -10.41
C VAL A 277 -23.86 -22.21 -9.45
N PHE A 278 -23.20 -22.97 -8.57
CA PHE A 278 -23.86 -23.81 -7.57
C PHE A 278 -24.46 -23.04 -6.37
N TRP A 279 -23.95 -21.83 -6.09
CA TRP A 279 -24.39 -20.96 -4.98
C TRP A 279 -25.37 -19.85 -5.40
N LYS A 280 -25.85 -19.87 -6.65
CA LYS A 280 -26.95 -19.03 -7.13
C LYS A 280 -28.27 -19.78 -6.99
#